data_AF-A0A8S3HR73-F1
#
_entry.id   AF-A0A8S3HR73-F1
#
_cell.length_a   1.000
_cell.length_b   1.000
_cell.length_c   1.000
_cell.angle_alpha   90.00
_cell.angle_beta   90.00
_cell.angle_gamma   90.00
#
_symmetry.space_group_name_H-M   'P 1'
#
loop_
_entity.id
_entity.type
_entity.pdbx_description
1 polymer ?
#
loop_
_entity_poly.entity_id
_entity_poly.type
_entity_poly.pdbx_seq_one_letter_code
_entity_poly.pdbx_strand_id
1 'polypeptide(L)'
;FDSIKNPFVLVTHNSDASAPAIYESYLLNPKILIWYASNPSVRNRAKLSPIPIGLANAYWPHGSLSKFTFALRNHRKPWSQRTNLLYVNFDVANNKAQRAKALLQASKIGNTQIIKQRIALETYLEHIGNVKFVLSPPGGGTDCHRTWEALYMGAVPIVLTSELDPLFSKTRSVIVNDWSQLTQDFLLSFNFSLNDHIIPDVLNARYWRKTLFRHRHNYSSVSS
;
A
#
# COMPACT_ATOMS: atom_id res chain seq x y z
N PHE A 1 -2.63 29.40 -1.01
CA PHE A 1 -2.77 29.06 -2.45
C PHE A 1 -3.23 30.26 -3.28
N ASP A 2 -2.88 31.48 -2.86
CA ASP A 2 -3.57 32.68 -3.36
C ASP A 2 -3.04 33.11 -4.73
N SER A 3 -1.77 32.82 -5.02
CA SER A 3 -1.12 33.04 -6.31
C SER A 3 -1.62 32.10 -7.43
N ILE A 4 -2.24 30.96 -7.10
CA ILE A 4 -2.77 30.03 -8.10
C ILE A 4 -4.14 30.55 -8.57
N LYS A 5 -4.25 30.90 -9.85
CA LYS A 5 -5.47 31.50 -10.42
C LYS A 5 -6.53 30.49 -10.85
N ASN A 6 -6.10 29.33 -11.37
CA ASN A 6 -7.00 28.31 -11.92
C ASN A 6 -7.31 27.21 -10.90
N PRO A 7 -8.47 26.54 -11.00
CA PRO A 7 -8.71 25.30 -10.26
C PRO A 7 -7.64 24.25 -10.57
N PHE A 8 -7.25 23.46 -9.59
CA PHE A 8 -6.15 22.50 -9.69
C PHE A 8 -6.43 21.21 -8.90
N VAL A 9 -5.74 20.15 -9.32
CA VAL A 9 -5.62 18.90 -8.56
C VAL A 9 -4.38 19.02 -7.68
N LEU A 10 -4.53 18.81 -6.38
CA LEU A 10 -3.41 18.77 -5.43
C LEU A 10 -2.95 17.32 -5.25
N VAL A 11 -1.65 17.08 -5.29
CA VAL A 11 -1.07 15.76 -5.02
C VAL A 11 0.04 15.90 -3.99
N THR A 12 -0.05 15.16 -2.90
CA THR A 12 1.00 15.03 -1.88
C THR A 12 1.43 13.58 -1.78
N HIS A 13 2.69 13.31 -2.10
CA HIS A 13 3.25 11.97 -2.25
C HIS A 13 4.72 11.96 -1.80
N ASN A 14 5.33 10.78 -1.78
CA ASN A 14 6.77 10.56 -1.56
C ASN A 14 7.26 11.09 -0.20
N SER A 15 6.40 10.99 0.81
CA SER A 15 6.68 11.33 2.20
C SER A 15 5.87 10.44 3.14
N ASP A 16 6.45 10.16 4.31
CA ASP A 16 5.75 9.53 5.44
C ASP A 16 4.72 10.47 6.08
N ALA A 17 4.84 11.79 5.86
CA ALA A 17 3.93 12.77 6.41
C ALA A 17 2.51 12.56 5.87
N SER A 18 1.55 12.64 6.80
CA SER A 18 0.14 12.58 6.44
C SER A 18 -0.36 13.91 5.91
N ALA A 19 -1.32 13.86 4.99
CA ALA A 19 -2.02 15.01 4.43
C ALA A 19 -3.54 14.81 4.56
N PRO A 20 -4.35 15.85 4.78
CA PRO A 20 -3.95 17.24 4.94
C PRO A 20 -3.33 17.59 6.30
N ALA A 21 -3.50 16.76 7.34
CA ALA A 21 -3.04 17.02 8.71
C ALA A 21 -3.44 18.44 9.17
N ILE A 22 -2.48 19.28 9.59
CA ILE A 22 -2.74 20.66 10.01
C ILE A 22 -3.32 21.57 8.90
N TYR A 23 -3.28 21.11 7.64
CA TYR A 23 -3.77 21.86 6.48
C TYR A 23 -5.19 21.47 6.07
N GLU A 24 -5.97 20.81 6.93
CA GLU A 24 -7.31 20.34 6.60
C GLU A 24 -8.23 21.46 6.10
N SER A 25 -8.07 22.69 6.61
CA SER A 25 -8.82 23.87 6.17
C SER A 25 -8.67 24.17 4.68
N TYR A 26 -7.57 23.75 4.04
CA TYR A 26 -7.40 23.92 2.60
C TYR A 26 -8.39 23.10 1.77
N LEU A 27 -9.01 22.04 2.32
CA LEU A 27 -10.08 21.33 1.64
C LEU A 27 -11.30 22.23 1.35
N LEU A 28 -11.46 23.33 2.08
CA LEU A 28 -12.50 24.34 1.83
C LEU A 28 -12.18 25.24 0.64
N ASN A 29 -10.93 25.24 0.15
CA ASN A 29 -10.54 26.10 -0.96
C ASN A 29 -11.29 25.67 -2.24
N PRO A 30 -12.04 26.58 -2.90
CA PRO A 30 -12.82 26.23 -4.09
C PRO A 30 -11.93 25.86 -5.29
N LYS A 31 -10.67 26.33 -5.32
CA LYS A 31 -9.72 26.02 -6.39
C LYS A 31 -9.16 24.60 -6.30
N ILE A 32 -9.20 23.96 -5.12
CA ILE A 32 -8.81 22.55 -5.01
C ILE A 32 -9.98 21.71 -5.51
N LEU A 33 -9.81 21.09 -6.68
CA LEU A 33 -10.79 20.18 -7.27
C LEU A 33 -10.84 18.87 -6.49
N ILE A 34 -9.66 18.33 -6.20
CA ILE A 34 -9.43 17.13 -5.41
C ILE A 34 -7.98 17.12 -4.94
N TRP A 35 -7.75 16.56 -3.76
CA TRP A 35 -6.46 16.32 -3.15
C TRP A 35 -6.21 14.82 -3.11
N TYR A 36 -5.18 14.35 -3.82
CA TYR A 36 -4.67 12.98 -3.71
C TYR A 36 -3.51 12.92 -2.71
N ALA A 37 -3.62 12.08 -1.67
CA ALA A 37 -2.61 11.95 -0.63
C ALA A 37 -2.16 10.49 -0.48
N SER A 38 -0.86 10.25 -0.41
CA SER A 38 -0.32 8.90 -0.15
C SER A 38 -0.54 8.42 1.29
N ASN A 39 -0.65 9.36 2.21
CA ASN A 39 -0.96 9.11 3.62
C ASN A 39 -2.11 10.05 4.03
N PRO A 40 -3.37 9.75 3.67
CA PRO A 40 -4.48 10.57 4.10
C PRO A 40 -4.64 10.52 5.63
N SER A 41 -4.97 11.66 6.25
CA SER A 41 -5.13 11.80 7.71
C SER A 41 -6.59 11.89 8.16
N VAL A 42 -7.53 11.97 7.22
CA VAL A 42 -8.97 12.03 7.51
C VAL A 42 -9.76 11.16 6.53
N ARG A 43 -10.82 10.53 7.03
CA ARG A 43 -11.74 9.71 6.22
C ARG A 43 -12.88 10.55 5.64
N ASN A 44 -13.49 10.05 4.56
CA ASN A 44 -14.78 10.49 4.04
C ASN A 44 -14.90 12.00 3.71
N ARG A 45 -13.81 12.64 3.28
CA ARG A 45 -13.84 14.02 2.77
C ARG A 45 -13.99 14.01 1.25
N ALA A 46 -15.01 14.68 0.74
CA ALA A 46 -15.35 14.68 -0.69
C ALA A 46 -14.19 15.09 -1.62
N LYS A 47 -13.31 15.98 -1.15
CA LYS A 47 -12.14 16.47 -1.90
C LYS A 47 -10.82 15.79 -1.54
N LEU A 48 -10.81 14.72 -0.74
CA LEU A 48 -9.60 13.98 -0.40
C LEU A 48 -9.73 12.53 -0.87
N SER A 49 -8.74 12.06 -1.63
CA SER A 49 -8.68 10.66 -2.07
C SER A 49 -7.31 10.07 -1.77
N PRO A 50 -7.24 8.82 -1.29
CA PRO A 50 -5.97 8.13 -1.19
C PRO A 50 -5.38 7.85 -2.58
N ILE A 51 -4.05 7.85 -2.69
CA ILE A 51 -3.25 7.36 -3.83
C ILE A 51 -2.13 6.45 -3.27
N PRO A 52 -1.70 5.36 -3.92
CA PRO A 52 -0.61 4.52 -3.41
C PRO A 52 0.69 5.28 -3.19
N ILE A 53 1.41 4.99 -2.10
CA ILE A 53 2.84 5.32 -2.02
C ILE A 53 3.65 4.52 -3.05
N GLY A 54 3.19 3.31 -3.40
CA GLY A 54 3.74 2.49 -4.48
C GLY A 54 5.05 1.78 -4.11
N LEU A 55 5.82 1.37 -5.11
CA LEU A 55 7.18 0.87 -4.91
C LEU A 55 8.12 2.02 -4.53
N ALA A 56 9.20 1.69 -3.82
CA ALA A 56 10.24 2.67 -3.54
C ALA A 56 10.85 3.23 -4.83
N ASN A 57 11.32 4.47 -4.77
CA ASN A 57 11.92 5.13 -5.91
C ASN A 57 13.17 4.36 -6.39
N ALA A 58 13.34 4.21 -7.71
CA ALA A 58 14.43 3.45 -8.33
C ALA A 58 15.83 4.00 -8.03
N TYR A 59 15.91 5.24 -7.54
CA TYR A 59 17.14 5.81 -6.98
C TYR A 59 17.66 5.00 -5.77
N TRP A 60 16.78 4.36 -5.00
CA TRP A 60 17.16 3.55 -3.85
C TRP A 60 17.44 2.09 -4.22
N PRO A 61 18.40 1.42 -3.56
CA PRO A 61 18.69 0.00 -3.83
C PRO A 61 17.47 -0.93 -3.71
N HIS A 62 16.52 -0.60 -2.83
CA HIS A 62 15.29 -1.36 -2.59
C HIS A 62 14.15 -0.99 -3.57
N GLY A 63 14.34 -0.02 -4.47
CA GLY A 63 13.40 0.36 -5.53
C GLY A 63 13.78 -0.14 -6.93
N SER A 64 14.77 -1.05 -7.04
CA SER A 64 15.34 -1.48 -8.31
C SER A 64 14.34 -2.23 -9.20
N LEU A 65 13.89 -1.59 -10.28
CA LEU A 65 12.90 -2.16 -11.22
C LEU A 65 13.39 -3.42 -11.92
N SER A 66 14.69 -3.54 -12.20
CA SER A 66 15.25 -4.75 -12.82
C SER A 66 15.15 -5.97 -11.89
N LYS A 67 15.43 -5.78 -10.59
CA LYS A 67 15.27 -6.82 -9.57
C LYS A 67 13.81 -7.21 -9.38
N PHE A 68 12.88 -6.26 -9.36
CA PHE A 68 11.44 -6.57 -9.36
C PHE A 68 11.02 -7.35 -10.61
N THR A 69 11.44 -6.91 -11.79
CA THR A 69 11.11 -7.58 -13.06
C THR A 69 11.64 -9.02 -13.09
N PHE A 70 12.86 -9.22 -12.61
CA PHE A 70 13.46 -10.55 -12.47
C PHE A 70 12.66 -11.41 -11.49
N ALA A 71 12.37 -10.89 -10.30
CA ALA A 71 11.66 -11.65 -9.27
C ALA A 71 10.21 -11.99 -9.67
N LEU A 72 9.52 -11.10 -10.37
CA LEU A 72 8.17 -11.36 -10.90
C LEU A 72 8.15 -12.53 -11.88
N ARG A 73 9.23 -12.73 -12.64
CA ARG A 73 9.35 -13.83 -13.61
C ARG A 73 9.78 -15.15 -12.95
N ASN A 74 10.65 -15.08 -11.95
CA ASN A 74 11.35 -16.26 -11.42
C ASN A 74 10.89 -16.72 -10.03
N HIS A 75 10.28 -15.84 -9.23
CA HIS A 75 9.98 -16.12 -7.82
C HIS A 75 8.51 -15.95 -7.44
N ARG A 76 7.70 -15.25 -8.25
CA ARG A 76 6.25 -15.13 -7.99
C ARG A 76 5.56 -16.48 -8.23
N LYS A 77 5.23 -17.18 -7.14
CA LYS A 77 4.50 -18.45 -7.20
C LYS A 77 2.99 -18.24 -7.20
N PRO A 78 2.22 -19.12 -7.87
CA PRO A 78 0.78 -19.20 -7.69
C PRO A 78 0.38 -19.46 -6.23
N TRP A 79 -0.79 -18.99 -5.80
CA TRP A 79 -1.31 -19.12 -4.44
C TRP A 79 -1.25 -20.55 -3.89
N SER A 80 -1.61 -21.53 -4.72
CA SER A 80 -1.61 -22.95 -4.37
C SER A 80 -0.21 -23.55 -4.19
N GLN A 81 0.83 -22.89 -4.73
CA GLN A 81 2.22 -23.34 -4.66
C GLN A 81 3.05 -22.59 -3.60
N ARG A 82 2.46 -21.60 -2.92
CA ARG A 82 3.11 -20.87 -1.82
C ARG A 82 3.13 -21.73 -0.57
N THR A 83 4.34 -22.06 -0.11
CA THR A 83 4.53 -22.99 1.01
C THR A 83 4.51 -22.31 2.37
N ASN A 84 4.81 -21.01 2.44
CA ASN A 84 4.85 -20.27 3.70
C ASN A 84 3.53 -19.54 3.94
N LEU A 85 3.08 -19.51 5.21
CA LEU A 85 1.80 -18.89 5.55
C LEU A 85 1.96 -17.38 5.71
N LEU A 86 2.83 -16.95 6.62
CA LEU A 86 2.96 -15.54 7.00
C LEU A 86 4.42 -15.09 6.93
N TYR A 87 4.65 -13.87 6.44
CA TYR A 87 5.96 -13.25 6.37
C TYR A 87 5.98 -11.91 7.10
N VAL A 88 7.00 -11.71 7.92
CA VAL A 88 7.20 -10.52 8.75
C VAL A 88 8.59 -9.96 8.49
N ASN A 89 8.66 -8.76 7.92
CA ASN A 89 9.91 -8.03 7.69
C ASN A 89 9.69 -6.54 7.90
N PHE A 90 9.78 -6.11 9.16
CA PHE A 90 9.72 -4.72 9.57
C PHE A 90 10.47 -4.50 10.87
N ASP A 91 10.99 -3.29 11.04
CA ASP A 91 11.56 -2.86 12.31
C ASP A 91 10.46 -2.34 13.24
N VAL A 92 10.35 -2.88 14.45
CA VAL A 92 9.37 -2.45 15.46
C VAL A 92 9.58 -0.99 15.87
N ALA A 93 10.82 -0.48 15.86
CA ALA A 93 11.16 0.87 16.28
C ALA A 93 10.44 1.95 15.45
N ASN A 94 10.22 1.71 14.16
CA ASN A 94 9.60 2.71 13.27
C ASN A 94 8.13 3.01 13.62
N ASN A 95 7.45 2.12 14.34
CA ASN A 95 6.10 2.35 14.87
C ASN A 95 5.82 1.34 15.98
N LYS A 96 6.38 1.58 17.17
CA LYS A 96 6.29 0.63 18.30
C LYS A 96 4.85 0.29 18.68
N ALA A 97 3.94 1.26 18.60
CA ALA A 97 2.55 1.10 18.99
C ALA A 97 1.80 0.05 18.14
N GLN A 98 2.04 0.03 16.82
CA GLN A 98 1.38 -0.89 15.92
C GLN A 98 2.22 -2.15 15.66
N ARG A 99 3.52 -1.99 15.40
CA ARG A 99 4.40 -3.10 15.00
C ARG A 99 4.64 -4.11 16.11
N ALA A 100 4.69 -3.68 17.38
CA ALA A 100 4.82 -4.62 18.49
C ALA A 100 3.57 -5.49 18.66
N LYS A 101 2.36 -4.90 18.53
CA LYS A 101 1.09 -5.62 18.60
C LYS A 101 0.94 -6.61 17.45
N ALA A 102 1.25 -6.17 16.23
CA ALA A 102 1.22 -7.02 15.04
C ALA A 102 2.20 -8.20 15.15
N LEU A 103 3.44 -7.93 15.58
CA LEU A 103 4.47 -8.95 15.77
C LEU A 103 4.09 -9.98 16.84
N LEU A 104 3.48 -9.54 17.95
CA LEU A 104 3.00 -10.43 19.01
C LEU A 104 1.96 -11.44 18.52
N GLN A 105 1.12 -11.06 17.56
CA GLN A 105 0.12 -11.97 16.99
C GLN A 105 0.76 -12.89 15.95
N ALA A 106 1.63 -12.36 15.10
CA ALA A 106 2.38 -13.15 14.13
C ALA A 106 3.25 -14.24 14.79
N SER A 107 3.83 -13.98 15.96
CA SER A 107 4.67 -14.97 16.67
C SER A 107 3.89 -16.18 17.17
N LYS A 108 2.56 -16.13 17.19
CA LYS A 108 1.67 -17.23 17.59
C LYS A 108 1.20 -18.08 16.40
N ILE A 109 1.53 -17.67 15.17
CA ILE A 109 1.06 -18.33 13.94
C ILE A 109 2.13 -19.31 13.45
N GLY A 110 1.75 -20.57 13.22
CA GLY A 110 2.63 -21.57 12.62
C GLY A 110 3.00 -21.25 11.17
N ASN A 111 4.14 -21.75 10.70
CA ASN A 111 4.65 -21.49 9.34
C ASN A 111 4.81 -19.99 9.01
N THR A 112 5.28 -19.24 10.01
CA THR A 112 5.61 -17.81 9.91
C THR A 112 7.11 -17.62 9.75
N GLN A 113 7.52 -16.82 8.76
CA GLN A 113 8.90 -16.35 8.61
C GLN A 113 9.03 -14.95 9.24
N ILE A 114 9.86 -14.83 10.27
CA ILE A 114 10.15 -13.56 10.95
C ILE A 114 11.59 -13.16 10.68
N ILE A 115 11.77 -12.09 9.88
CA ILE A 115 13.08 -11.57 9.52
C ILE A 115 13.43 -10.40 10.44
N LYS A 116 14.48 -10.57 11.24
CA LYS A 116 14.94 -9.58 12.23
C LYS A 116 16.08 -8.69 11.75
N GLN A 117 16.76 -9.09 10.68
CA GLN A 117 17.98 -8.47 10.18
C GLN A 117 17.79 -8.03 8.73
N ARG A 118 18.53 -7.01 8.30
CA ARG A 118 18.47 -6.52 6.92
C ARG A 118 18.91 -7.62 5.96
N ILE A 119 18.12 -7.82 4.91
CA ILE A 119 18.40 -8.76 3.83
C ILE A 119 18.45 -8.01 2.50
N ALA A 120 19.09 -8.62 1.51
CA ALA A 120 19.11 -8.08 0.15
C ALA A 120 17.69 -8.04 -0.45
N LEU A 121 17.46 -7.10 -1.37
CA LEU A 121 16.17 -6.95 -2.04
C LEU A 121 15.77 -8.26 -2.74
N GLU A 122 16.70 -8.93 -3.42
CA GLU A 122 16.48 -10.17 -4.14
C GLU A 122 15.95 -11.28 -3.22
N THR A 123 16.63 -11.49 -2.09
CA THR A 123 16.20 -12.46 -1.07
C THR A 123 14.84 -12.10 -0.49
N TYR A 124 14.59 -10.81 -0.23
CA TYR A 124 13.28 -10.35 0.22
C TYR A 124 12.18 -10.65 -0.81
N LEU A 125 12.42 -10.34 -2.09
CA LEU A 125 11.48 -10.59 -3.18
C LEU A 125 11.22 -12.08 -3.37
N GLU A 126 12.25 -12.92 -3.25
CA GLU A 126 12.11 -14.38 -3.27
C GLU A 126 11.20 -14.87 -2.14
N HIS A 127 11.43 -14.41 -0.90
CA HIS A 127 10.60 -14.77 0.24
C HIS A 127 9.13 -14.39 0.05
N ILE A 128 8.84 -13.14 -0.34
CA ILE A 128 7.46 -12.70 -0.56
C ILE A 128 6.82 -13.35 -1.80
N GLY A 129 7.62 -13.85 -2.74
CA GLY A 129 7.17 -14.66 -3.86
C GLY A 129 6.63 -16.04 -3.46
N ASN A 130 7.03 -16.56 -2.30
CA ASN A 130 6.68 -17.90 -1.80
C ASN A 130 5.74 -17.91 -0.57
N VAL A 131 5.34 -16.75 -0.06
CA VAL A 131 4.45 -16.64 1.11
C VAL A 131 3.02 -16.25 0.73
N LYS A 132 2.02 -16.80 1.41
CA LYS A 132 0.61 -16.42 1.21
C LYS A 132 0.33 -15.01 1.71
N PHE A 133 0.75 -14.69 2.93
CA PHE A 133 0.47 -13.41 3.57
C PHE A 133 1.73 -12.64 3.96
N VAL A 134 1.68 -11.31 3.82
CA VAL A 134 2.73 -10.40 4.31
C VAL A 134 2.13 -9.46 5.35
N LEU A 135 2.68 -9.45 6.56
CA LEU A 135 2.21 -8.55 7.60
C LEU A 135 2.71 -7.12 7.33
N SER A 136 1.79 -6.17 7.14
CA SER A 136 2.10 -4.79 6.77
C SER A 136 1.46 -3.74 7.70
N PRO A 137 1.87 -3.70 8.98
CA PRO A 137 1.50 -2.63 9.89
C PRO A 137 2.08 -1.28 9.45
N PRO A 138 1.44 -0.16 9.81
CA PRO A 138 1.98 1.18 9.62
C PRO A 138 3.44 1.32 10.08
N GLY A 139 4.19 2.17 9.38
CA GLY A 139 5.56 2.57 9.70
C GLY A 139 5.62 4.02 10.14
N GLY A 140 6.55 4.78 9.56
CA GLY A 140 6.58 6.24 9.69
C GLY A 140 5.33 6.89 9.10
N GLY A 141 4.85 6.36 7.96
CA GLY A 141 3.53 6.63 7.40
C GLY A 141 2.53 5.47 7.58
N THR A 142 1.27 5.76 7.28
CA THR A 142 0.17 4.77 7.27
C THR A 142 0.33 3.78 6.12
N ASP A 143 0.67 4.26 4.92
CA ASP A 143 0.99 3.43 3.77
C ASP A 143 2.44 2.93 3.85
N CYS A 144 2.70 1.74 3.29
CA CYS A 144 4.01 1.09 3.33
C CYS A 144 4.36 0.55 1.94
N HIS A 145 5.59 0.78 1.47
CA HIS A 145 6.10 0.15 0.25
C HIS A 145 5.90 -1.38 0.28
N ARG A 146 6.15 -2.01 1.43
CA ARG A 146 5.90 -3.45 1.68
C ARG A 146 4.52 -3.93 1.25
N THR A 147 3.47 -3.12 1.45
CA THR A 147 2.11 -3.47 1.03
C THR A 147 2.06 -3.65 -0.49
N TRP A 148 2.62 -2.70 -1.23
CA TRP A 148 2.64 -2.71 -2.69
C TRP A 148 3.58 -3.79 -3.25
N GLU A 149 4.74 -3.97 -2.63
CA GLU A 149 5.70 -5.03 -2.99
C GLU A 149 5.09 -6.42 -2.86
N ALA A 150 4.36 -6.68 -1.77
CA ALA A 150 3.62 -7.91 -1.56
C ALA A 150 2.56 -8.13 -2.65
N LEU A 151 1.76 -7.10 -2.95
CA LEU A 151 0.74 -7.17 -4.01
C LEU A 151 1.34 -7.46 -5.38
N TYR A 152 2.46 -6.82 -5.73
CA TYR A 152 3.19 -7.09 -6.97
C TYR A 152 3.70 -8.53 -7.05
N MET A 153 4.29 -9.02 -5.97
CA MET A 153 4.79 -10.40 -5.87
C MET A 153 3.69 -11.44 -5.64
N GLY A 154 2.40 -11.04 -5.67
CA GLY A 154 1.24 -11.93 -5.56
C GLY A 154 0.90 -12.40 -4.14
N ALA A 155 1.61 -11.90 -3.11
CA ALA A 155 1.24 -12.14 -1.73
C ALA A 155 0.06 -11.24 -1.32
N VAL A 156 -0.63 -11.64 -0.26
CA VAL A 156 -1.75 -10.90 0.32
C VAL A 156 -1.23 -10.07 1.51
N PRO A 157 -1.15 -8.74 1.40
CA PRO A 157 -0.77 -7.94 2.55
C PRO A 157 -1.90 -7.92 3.58
N ILE A 158 -1.54 -7.97 4.85
CA ILE A 158 -2.43 -7.77 5.99
C ILE A 158 -2.16 -6.38 6.54
N VAL A 159 -3.17 -5.50 6.48
CA VAL A 159 -3.09 -4.09 6.85
C VAL A 159 -4.10 -3.77 7.94
N LEU A 160 -3.81 -2.75 8.75
CA LEU A 160 -4.77 -2.22 9.72
C LEU A 160 -5.72 -1.25 8.99
N THR A 161 -7.00 -1.24 9.40
CA THR A 161 -7.99 -0.27 8.91
C THR A 161 -7.46 1.16 9.05
N SER A 162 -7.59 1.94 7.98
CA SER A 162 -7.14 3.33 7.94
C SER A 162 -7.86 4.13 6.85
N GLU A 163 -7.45 5.37 6.65
CA GLU A 163 -7.89 6.24 5.56
C GLU A 163 -7.54 5.68 4.17
N LEU A 164 -6.71 4.62 4.11
CA LEU A 164 -6.33 3.91 2.91
C LEU A 164 -7.26 2.73 2.58
N ASP A 165 -8.27 2.43 3.40
CA ASP A 165 -9.25 1.37 3.12
C ASP A 165 -9.86 1.45 1.71
N PRO A 166 -10.18 2.64 1.14
CA PRO A 166 -10.67 2.75 -0.23
C PRO A 166 -9.67 2.34 -1.33
N LEU A 167 -8.37 2.31 -1.02
CA LEU A 167 -7.35 1.71 -1.91
C LEU A 167 -7.27 0.20 -1.69
N PHE A 168 -7.10 -0.22 -0.44
CA PHE A 168 -6.80 -1.61 -0.13
C PHE A 168 -7.98 -2.53 -0.44
N SER A 169 -9.22 -2.06 -0.29
CA SER A 169 -10.44 -2.78 -0.71
C SER A 169 -10.52 -3.07 -2.21
N LYS A 170 -9.76 -2.35 -3.05
CA LYS A 170 -9.67 -2.60 -4.51
C LYS A 170 -8.58 -3.60 -4.87
N THR A 171 -7.98 -4.24 -3.87
CA THR A 171 -6.88 -5.20 -4.02
C THR A 171 -7.22 -6.51 -3.30
N ARG A 172 -6.27 -7.46 -3.31
CA ARG A 172 -6.38 -8.70 -2.53
C ARG A 172 -6.04 -8.54 -1.03
N SER A 173 -5.83 -7.31 -0.56
CA SER A 173 -5.40 -7.04 0.83
C SER A 173 -6.44 -7.51 1.85
N VAL A 174 -5.96 -8.03 2.98
CA VAL A 174 -6.80 -8.31 4.15
C VAL A 174 -6.71 -7.12 5.10
N ILE A 175 -7.83 -6.45 5.33
CA ILE A 175 -7.94 -5.31 6.25
C ILE A 175 -8.44 -5.85 7.59
N VAL A 176 -7.66 -5.63 8.66
CA VAL A 176 -8.06 -5.96 10.04
C VAL A 176 -8.39 -4.67 10.79
N ASN A 177 -9.39 -4.72 11.68
CA ASN A 177 -9.74 -3.62 12.58
C ASN A 177 -8.80 -3.57 13.79
N ASP A 178 -8.34 -4.72 14.24
CA ASP A 178 -7.35 -4.84 15.31
C ASP A 178 -6.45 -6.05 15.07
N TRP A 179 -5.20 -5.97 15.53
CA TRP A 179 -4.23 -7.06 15.34
C TRP A 179 -4.66 -8.36 16.02
N SER A 180 -5.50 -8.33 17.05
CA SER A 180 -6.07 -9.54 17.68
C SER A 180 -6.86 -10.43 16.73
N GLN A 181 -7.36 -9.91 15.61
CA GLN A 181 -7.99 -10.73 14.57
C GLN A 181 -7.00 -11.63 13.83
N LEU A 182 -5.71 -11.30 13.88
CA LEU A 182 -4.63 -12.06 13.24
C LEU A 182 -4.38 -13.37 14.00
N THR A 183 -5.11 -14.41 13.63
CA THR A 183 -4.93 -15.78 14.12
C THR A 183 -4.64 -16.74 12.97
N GLN A 184 -4.16 -17.94 13.30
CA GLN A 184 -3.91 -18.96 12.28
C GLN A 184 -5.19 -19.34 11.53
N ASP A 185 -6.28 -19.60 12.25
CA ASP A 185 -7.57 -19.96 11.65
C ASP A 185 -8.13 -18.85 10.78
N PHE A 186 -7.98 -17.59 11.21
CA PHE A 186 -8.36 -16.44 10.40
C PHE A 186 -7.61 -16.43 9.06
N LEU A 187 -6.28 -16.64 9.06
CA LEU A 187 -5.50 -16.69 7.82
C LEU A 187 -5.85 -17.88 6.94
N LEU A 188 -6.08 -19.05 7.54
CA LEU A 188 -6.44 -20.26 6.81
C LEU A 188 -7.87 -20.23 6.24
N SER A 189 -8.73 -19.34 6.74
CA SER A 189 -10.08 -19.15 6.20
C SER A 189 -10.11 -18.52 4.80
N PHE A 190 -9.02 -17.87 4.37
CA PHE A 190 -8.95 -17.22 3.07
C PHE A 190 -8.42 -18.14 1.98
N ASN A 191 -8.98 -18.02 0.78
CA ASN A 191 -8.45 -18.65 -0.43
C ASN A 191 -8.47 -17.68 -1.61
N PHE A 192 -7.28 -17.36 -2.15
CA PHE A 192 -7.11 -16.42 -3.26
C PHE A 192 -6.74 -17.12 -4.58
N SER A 193 -6.87 -18.45 -4.68
CA SER A 193 -6.46 -19.22 -5.86
C SER A 193 -7.18 -18.80 -7.15
N LEU A 194 -8.48 -18.50 -7.08
CA LEU A 194 -9.31 -18.22 -8.26
C LEU A 194 -8.91 -16.92 -8.99
N ASN A 195 -8.35 -15.94 -8.26
CA ASN A 195 -8.05 -14.60 -8.79
C ASN A 195 -6.56 -14.25 -8.74
N ASP A 196 -5.68 -15.24 -8.56
CA ASP A 196 -4.28 -14.99 -8.25
C ASP A 196 -3.49 -14.33 -9.40
N HIS A 197 -3.94 -14.56 -10.63
CA HIS A 197 -3.39 -13.96 -11.84
C HIS A 197 -3.82 -12.50 -12.04
N ILE A 198 -4.90 -12.06 -11.38
CA ILE A 198 -5.44 -10.71 -11.54
C ILE A 198 -4.53 -9.71 -10.80
N ILE A 199 -4.06 -8.71 -11.54
CA ILE A 199 -3.33 -7.56 -10.98
C ILE A 199 -4.30 -6.39 -10.95
N PRO A 200 -4.66 -5.87 -9.75
CA PRO A 200 -5.58 -4.76 -9.66
C PRO A 200 -5.04 -3.51 -10.35
N ASP A 201 -5.91 -2.77 -11.04
CA ASP A 201 -5.55 -1.54 -11.76
C ASP A 201 -4.86 -0.51 -10.86
N VAL A 202 -5.21 -0.47 -9.57
CA VAL A 202 -4.64 0.47 -8.60
C VAL A 202 -3.15 0.25 -8.34
N LEU A 203 -2.56 -0.87 -8.77
CA LEU A 203 -1.11 -1.05 -8.77
C LEU A 203 -0.44 -0.30 -9.93
N ASN A 204 -1.14 -0.07 -11.03
CA ASN A 204 -0.56 0.43 -12.27
C ASN A 204 -0.46 1.96 -12.30
N ALA A 205 0.74 2.50 -12.54
CA ALA A 205 0.95 3.95 -12.70
C ALA A 205 0.09 4.58 -13.81
N ARG A 206 -0.24 3.83 -14.88
CA ARG A 206 -1.12 4.30 -15.96
C ARG A 206 -2.54 4.57 -15.49
N TYR A 207 -3.07 3.74 -14.58
CA TYR A 207 -4.38 3.95 -13.98
C TYR A 207 -4.42 5.26 -13.20
N TRP A 208 -3.39 5.52 -12.38
CA TRP A 208 -3.28 6.76 -11.62
C TRP A 208 -3.05 7.98 -12.50
N ARG A 209 -2.24 7.88 -13.55
CA ARG A 209 -2.11 8.95 -14.55
C ARG A 209 -3.47 9.31 -15.13
N LYS A 210 -4.25 8.33 -15.59
CA LYS A 210 -5.61 8.58 -16.12
C LYS A 210 -6.52 9.21 -15.05
N THR A 211 -6.46 8.73 -13.82
CA THR A 211 -7.27 9.21 -12.69
C THR A 211 -6.96 10.65 -12.32
N LEU A 212 -5.67 11.00 -12.22
CA LEU A 212 -5.22 12.36 -11.89
C LEU A 212 -5.59 13.35 -12.99
N PHE A 213 -5.40 12.96 -14.26
CA PHE A 213 -5.63 13.84 -15.40
C PHE A 213 -7.09 13.88 -15.91
N ARG A 214 -8.02 13.07 -15.37
CA ARG A 214 -9.44 13.14 -15.78
C ARG A 214 -10.05 14.54 -15.57
N HIS A 215 -9.50 15.29 -14.62
CA HIS A 215 -9.95 16.65 -14.29
C HIS A 215 -9.45 17.72 -15.29
N ARG A 216 -8.59 17.37 -16.26
CA ARG A 216 -8.13 18.30 -17.31
C ARG A 216 -9.25 18.66 -18.31
N HIS A 217 -10.08 17.70 -18.70
CA HIS A 217 -10.98 17.87 -19.86
C HIS A 217 -12.26 18.63 -19.55
N ASN A 218 -12.67 18.73 -18.28
CA ASN A 218 -13.90 19.44 -17.90
C ASN A 218 -13.77 20.97 -17.93
N TYR A 219 -12.56 21.51 -18.13
CA TYR A 219 -12.30 22.96 -18.15
C TYR A 219 -11.93 23.51 -19.52
N SER A 220 -11.75 22.65 -20.54
CA SER A 220 -11.49 23.10 -21.92
C SER A 220 -12.76 23.49 -22.69
N SER A 221 -13.95 23.25 -22.12
CA SER A 221 -15.24 23.54 -22.74
C SER A 221 -15.99 24.72 -22.11
N VAL A 222 -15.33 25.50 -21.25
CA VAL A 222 -15.92 26.69 -20.58
C VAL A 222 -15.23 27.98 -21.05
N SER A 223 -14.46 27.90 -22.13
CA SER A 223 -13.78 29.03 -22.77
C SER A 223 -14.04 29.02 -24.28
N SER A 224 -15.29 29.21 -24.65
CA SER A 224 -15.76 29.57 -26.00
C SER A 224 -16.97 30.48 -25.87
#